data_AF-A0A6C0KQV3-F1
#
_entry.id   AF-A0A6C0KQV3-F1
#
_cell.length_a   1.000
_cell.length_b   1.000
_cell.length_c   1.000
_cell.angle_alpha   90.00
_cell.angle_beta   90.00
_cell.angle_gamma   90.00
#
_symmetry.space_group_name_H-M   'P 1'
#
loop_
_entity.id
_entity.type
_entity.pdbx_description
1 polymer ?
#
loop_
_entity_poly.entity_id
_entity_poly.type
_entity_poly.pdbx_seq_one_letter_code
_entity_poly.pdbx_strand_id
1 'polypeptide(L)'
;MSELDQIINSTRILQDIELAAAVSDLKKNPAQLQSFLQSQQNSVFNEIVSQKDNTFQKVYGDLNRAGKVQESVLMYDKRNKELINIQEQVFQNQKNSADAVMEDQSMAHRKHEMNEWSVGNKNDTLFVFSSLFIMLSGLLFITVLWRMSMLSSSLWVALGAPMILIFVLIVINRAQYTDILRNKRYWNKQIFEGKYGKVPLPLCPDLTNGISNAVGDLQSSIQSGITSAAQGLADASAVAARASSAMANSVAKNTASNAAPA
;
A
#
# COMPACT_ATOMS: atom_id res chain seq x y z
N MET A 1 29.48 -32.45 43.73
CA MET A 1 28.86 -31.44 44.62
C MET A 1 29.02 -31.81 46.09
N SER A 2 28.77 -33.07 46.50
CA SER A 2 28.89 -33.54 47.90
C SER A 2 30.25 -33.32 48.60
N GLU A 3 31.39 -33.48 47.91
CA GLU A 3 32.72 -33.32 48.53
C GLU A 3 33.10 -31.85 48.77
N LEU A 4 32.62 -30.94 47.92
CA LEU A 4 32.89 -29.51 48.05
C LEU A 4 32.16 -28.92 49.27
N ASP A 5 30.91 -29.35 49.48
CA ASP A 5 30.11 -28.95 50.66
C ASP A 5 30.70 -29.49 51.97
N GLN A 6 31.34 -30.66 51.92
CA GLN A 6 32.05 -31.25 53.08
C GLN A 6 33.32 -30.46 53.42
N ILE A 7 34.10 -30.07 52.40
CA ILE A 7 35.30 -29.25 52.58
C ILE A 7 34.92 -27.86 53.10
N ILE A 8 33.92 -27.20 52.49
CA ILE A 8 33.43 -25.88 52.93
C ILE A 8 32.96 -25.92 54.39
N ASN A 9 32.20 -26.95 54.79
CA ASN A 9 31.78 -27.09 56.18
C ASN A 9 32.96 -27.36 57.14
N SER A 10 33.94 -28.18 56.73
CA SER A 10 35.11 -28.46 57.56
C SER A 10 35.99 -27.22 57.79
N THR A 11 36.17 -26.38 56.76
CA THR A 11 36.92 -25.14 56.86
C THR A 11 36.20 -24.12 57.73
N ARG A 12 34.87 -24.03 57.62
CA ARG A 12 34.05 -23.15 58.45
C ARG A 12 34.12 -23.52 59.94
N ILE A 13 34.06 -24.82 60.26
CA ILE A 13 34.20 -25.32 61.63
C ILE A 13 35.61 -25.04 62.19
N LEU A 14 36.66 -25.18 61.39
CA LEU A 14 38.03 -24.86 61.81
C LEU A 14 38.21 -23.37 62.10
N GLN A 15 37.66 -22.51 61.26
CA GLN A 15 37.66 -21.05 61.49
C GLN A 15 36.87 -20.68 62.74
N ASP A 16 35.71 -21.30 62.98
CA ASP A 16 34.92 -21.08 64.19
C ASP A 16 35.66 -21.53 65.46
N ILE A 17 36.43 -22.62 65.40
CA ILE A 17 37.25 -23.12 66.52
C ILE A 17 38.43 -22.19 66.80
N GLU A 18 39.16 -21.72 65.76
CA GLU A 18 40.24 -20.73 65.93
C GLU A 18 39.72 -19.41 66.48
N LEU A 19 38.57 -18.95 66.01
CA LEU A 19 37.91 -17.75 66.51
C LEU A 19 37.49 -17.91 67.98
N ALA A 20 36.92 -19.07 68.34
CA ALA A 20 36.55 -19.36 69.72
C ALA A 20 37.76 -19.43 70.65
N ALA A 21 38.89 -19.97 70.19
CA ALA A 21 40.15 -20.01 70.94
C ALA A 21 40.75 -18.61 71.14
N ALA A 22 40.78 -17.78 70.08
CA ALA A 22 41.24 -16.40 70.16
C ALA A 22 40.37 -15.53 71.08
N VAL A 23 39.04 -15.73 71.06
CA VAL A 23 38.10 -15.04 71.96
C VAL A 23 38.25 -15.50 73.41
N SER A 24 38.58 -16.78 73.63
CA SER A 24 38.86 -17.33 74.96
C SER A 24 40.14 -16.74 75.58
N ASP A 25 41.18 -16.51 74.77
CA ASP A 25 42.40 -15.82 75.21
C ASP A 25 42.19 -14.31 75.43
N LEU A 26 41.38 -13.65 74.60
CA LEU A 26 41.00 -12.25 74.79
C LEU A 26 40.15 -12.02 76.06
N LYS A 27 39.37 -13.01 76.50
CA LYS A 27 38.61 -12.97 77.77
C LYS A 27 39.48 -12.82 79.02
N LYS A 28 40.78 -13.14 78.94
CA LYS A 28 41.73 -12.98 80.05
C LYS A 28 42.13 -11.50 80.27
N ASN A 29 41.86 -10.61 79.30
CA ASN A 29 42.12 -9.17 79.38
C ASN A 29 40.88 -8.34 78.98
N PRO A 30 40.10 -7.83 79.95
CA PRO A 30 38.81 -7.19 79.67
C PRO A 30 38.91 -5.93 78.78
N ALA A 31 40.01 -5.16 78.88
CA ALA A 31 40.21 -3.97 78.06
C ALA A 31 40.50 -4.30 76.57
N GLN A 32 41.23 -5.39 76.30
CA GLN A 32 41.54 -5.82 74.93
C GLN A 32 40.32 -6.44 74.24
N LEU A 33 39.52 -7.21 74.97
CA LEU A 33 38.24 -7.74 74.47
C LEU A 33 37.28 -6.60 74.08
N GLN A 34 37.18 -5.55 74.89
CA GLN A 34 36.31 -4.41 74.59
C GLN A 34 36.76 -3.64 73.34
N SER A 35 38.07 -3.45 73.15
CA SER A 35 38.63 -2.82 71.94
C SER A 35 38.43 -3.65 70.68
N PHE A 36 38.56 -4.98 70.78
CA PHE A 36 38.30 -5.91 69.68
C PHE A 36 36.82 -5.92 69.30
N LEU A 37 35.92 -5.96 70.29
CA LEU A 37 34.48 -5.88 70.06
C LEU A 37 34.08 -4.55 69.40
N GLN A 38 34.66 -3.41 69.82
CA GLN A 38 34.44 -2.13 69.15
C GLN A 38 35.00 -2.09 67.73
N SER A 39 36.19 -2.65 67.50
CA SER A 39 36.78 -2.73 66.16
C SER A 39 35.92 -3.59 65.22
N GLN A 40 35.44 -4.73 65.70
CA GLN A 40 34.56 -5.60 64.93
C GLN A 40 33.21 -4.94 64.69
N GLN A 41 32.65 -4.27 65.70
CA GLN A 41 31.39 -3.54 65.56
C GLN A 41 31.52 -2.40 64.54
N ASN A 42 32.64 -1.67 64.53
CA ASN A 42 32.92 -0.63 63.54
C ASN A 42 33.17 -1.21 62.14
N SER A 43 33.87 -2.34 62.04
CA SER A 43 34.11 -3.01 60.75
C SER A 43 32.80 -3.48 60.14
N VAL A 44 31.98 -4.21 60.92
CA VAL A 44 30.66 -4.67 60.50
C VAL A 44 29.76 -3.49 60.16
N PHE A 45 29.79 -2.41 60.95
CA PHE A 45 29.00 -1.21 60.65
C PHE A 45 29.42 -0.56 59.32
N ASN A 46 30.72 -0.35 59.10
CA ASN A 46 31.24 0.23 57.87
C ASN A 46 30.96 -0.65 56.65
N GLU A 47 31.04 -1.96 56.81
CA GLU A 47 30.75 -2.93 55.76
C GLU A 47 29.26 -2.94 55.41
N ILE A 48 28.36 -2.90 56.41
CA ILE A 48 26.92 -2.75 56.19
C ILE A 48 26.60 -1.42 55.51
N VAL A 49 27.24 -0.32 55.93
CA VAL A 49 27.04 1.00 55.32
C VAL A 49 27.51 1.00 53.87
N SER A 50 28.71 0.48 53.60
CA SER A 50 29.26 0.34 52.24
C SER A 50 28.39 -0.55 51.36
N GLN A 51 27.92 -1.69 51.88
CA GLN A 51 27.03 -2.60 51.15
C GLN A 51 25.69 -1.95 50.83
N LYS A 52 25.12 -1.19 51.77
CA LYS A 52 23.90 -0.40 51.53
C LYS A 52 24.11 0.67 50.46
N ASP A 53 25.21 1.40 50.52
CA ASP A 53 25.51 2.47 49.57
C ASP A 53 25.74 1.92 48.16
N ASN A 54 26.52 0.83 48.03
CA ASN A 54 26.71 0.10 46.78
C ASN A 54 25.39 -0.46 46.22
N THR A 55 24.53 -1.00 47.09
CA THR A 55 23.21 -1.50 46.68
C THR A 55 22.33 -0.34 46.21
N PHE A 56 22.33 0.80 46.89
CA PHE A 56 21.58 1.98 46.48
C PHE A 56 22.06 2.51 45.13
N GLN A 57 23.36 2.65 44.94
CA GLN A 57 23.93 3.10 43.66
C GLN A 57 23.59 2.13 42.52
N LYS A 58 23.65 0.82 42.78
CA LYS A 58 23.27 -0.20 41.79
C LYS A 58 21.80 -0.11 41.44
N VAL A 59 20.91 -0.11 42.43
CA VAL A 59 19.45 -0.03 42.20
C VAL A 59 19.09 1.27 41.48
N TYR A 60 19.69 2.40 41.87
CA TYR A 60 19.48 3.68 41.20
C TYR A 60 19.97 3.67 39.74
N GLY A 61 21.17 3.12 39.51
CA GLY A 61 21.73 2.94 38.17
C GLY A 61 20.86 2.05 37.28
N ASP A 62 20.39 0.92 37.82
CA ASP A 62 19.51 -0.01 37.12
C ASP A 62 18.15 0.64 36.81
N LEU A 63 17.58 1.40 37.74
CA LEU A 63 16.32 2.12 37.54
C LEU A 63 16.43 3.18 36.44
N ASN A 64 17.53 3.95 36.45
CA ASN A 64 17.82 4.94 35.40
C ASN A 64 18.00 4.26 34.03
N ARG A 65 18.69 3.12 33.99
CA ARG A 65 18.89 2.36 32.75
C ARG A 65 17.58 1.79 32.24
N ALA A 66 16.74 1.24 33.12
CA ALA A 66 15.41 0.75 32.78
C ALA A 66 14.52 1.88 32.23
N GLY A 67 14.55 3.07 32.84
CA GLY A 67 13.84 4.25 32.36
C GLY A 67 14.26 4.65 30.94
N LYS A 68 15.57 4.70 30.67
CA LYS A 68 16.10 5.00 29.32
C LYS A 68 15.71 3.93 28.29
N VAL A 69 15.71 2.66 28.68
CA VAL A 69 15.26 1.58 27.79
C VAL A 69 13.78 1.74 27.48
N GLN A 70 12.93 2.01 28.48
CA GLN A 70 11.50 2.25 28.27
C GLN A 70 11.25 3.44 27.34
N GLU A 71 11.97 4.54 27.54
CA GLU A 71 11.91 5.72 26.66
C GLU A 71 12.32 5.35 25.23
N SER A 72 13.40 4.59 25.06
CA SER A 72 13.84 4.16 23.73
C SER A 72 12.79 3.28 23.04
N VAL A 73 12.15 2.36 23.76
CA VAL A 73 11.07 1.49 23.25
C VAL A 73 9.87 2.33 22.81
N LEU A 74 9.48 3.32 23.62
CA LEU A 74 8.41 4.25 23.28
C LEU A 74 8.75 5.06 22.01
N MET A 75 9.99 5.54 21.89
CA MET A 75 10.45 6.27 20.71
C MET A 75 10.46 5.39 19.45
N TYR A 76 10.82 4.11 19.56
CA TYR A 76 10.73 3.16 18.46
C TYR A 76 9.27 2.91 18.03
N ASP A 77 8.35 2.74 18.99
CA ASP A 77 6.91 2.60 18.68
C ASP A 77 6.38 3.85 17.96
N LYS A 78 6.76 5.04 18.43
CA LYS A 78 6.38 6.30 17.78
C LYS A 78 6.90 6.38 16.34
N ARG A 79 8.18 6.05 16.10
CA ARG A 79 8.75 6.02 14.75
C ARG A 79 8.07 5.00 13.84
N ASN A 80 7.70 3.83 14.36
CA ASN A 80 6.96 2.84 13.59
C ASN A 80 5.58 3.35 13.17
N LYS A 81 4.86 4.03 14.06
CA LYS A 81 3.58 4.68 13.73
C LYS A 81 3.75 5.78 12.68
N GLU A 82 4.79 6.60 12.80
CA GLU A 82 5.10 7.62 11.79
C GLU A 82 5.42 6.99 10.42
N LEU A 83 6.19 5.90 10.38
CA LEU A 83 6.48 5.16 9.14
C LEU A 83 5.21 4.59 8.50
N ILE A 84 4.31 4.01 9.30
CA ILE A 84 3.01 3.52 8.83
C ILE A 84 2.18 4.67 8.24
N ASN A 85 2.13 5.82 8.92
CA ASN A 85 1.39 6.98 8.43
C ASN A 85 1.99 7.54 7.13
N ILE A 86 3.31 7.61 7.01
CA ILE A 86 3.98 8.04 5.79
C ILE A 86 3.69 7.06 4.64
N GLN A 87 3.76 5.76 4.91
CA GLN A 87 3.43 4.74 3.91
C GLN A 87 1.99 4.87 3.42
N GLU A 88 1.03 5.05 4.34
CA GLU A 88 -0.37 5.26 3.99
C GLU A 88 -0.55 6.54 3.16
N GLN A 89 0.10 7.64 3.55
CA GLN A 89 0.02 8.89 2.80
C GLN A 89 0.61 8.76 1.38
N VAL A 90 1.74 8.07 1.23
CA VAL A 90 2.35 7.79 -0.08
C VAL A 90 1.43 6.91 -0.92
N PHE A 91 0.84 5.87 -0.33
CA PHE A 91 -0.10 4.98 -1.00
C PHE A 91 -1.35 5.75 -1.48
N GLN A 92 -1.96 6.56 -0.63
CA GLN A 92 -3.12 7.36 -0.99
C GLN A 92 -2.79 8.39 -2.07
N ASN A 93 -1.63 9.03 -2.03
CA ASN A 93 -1.20 9.96 -3.08
C ASN A 93 -1.00 9.24 -4.43
N GLN A 94 -0.39 8.06 -4.43
CA GLN A 94 -0.21 7.26 -5.65
C GLN A 94 -1.56 6.78 -6.19
N LYS A 95 -2.45 6.31 -5.32
CA LYS A 95 -3.81 5.92 -5.68
C LYS A 95 -4.59 7.08 -6.30
N ASN A 96 -4.60 8.23 -5.64
CA ASN A 96 -5.30 9.43 -6.16
C ASN A 96 -4.73 9.88 -7.51
N SER A 97 -3.41 9.77 -7.71
CA SER A 97 -2.78 10.08 -8.99
C SER A 97 -3.19 9.08 -10.08
N ALA A 98 -3.24 7.80 -9.77
CA ALA A 98 -3.69 6.76 -10.69
C ALA A 98 -5.17 6.92 -11.04
N ASP A 99 -6.01 7.17 -10.04
CA ASP A 99 -7.45 7.41 -10.22
C ASP A 99 -7.68 8.66 -11.10
N ALA A 100 -6.92 9.74 -10.89
CA ALA A 100 -6.98 10.94 -11.73
C ALA A 100 -6.59 10.66 -13.19
N VAL A 101 -5.53 9.86 -13.42
CA VAL A 101 -5.12 9.46 -14.78
C VAL A 101 -6.19 8.59 -15.45
N MET A 102 -6.80 7.66 -14.71
CA MET A 102 -7.90 6.84 -15.23
C MET A 102 -9.14 7.69 -15.55
N GLU A 103 -9.47 8.66 -14.70
CA GLU A 103 -10.57 9.59 -14.93
C GLU A 103 -10.29 10.45 -16.17
N ASP A 104 -9.10 11.04 -16.29
CA ASP A 104 -8.67 11.81 -17.46
C ASP A 104 -8.72 11.01 -18.75
N GLN A 105 -8.27 9.75 -18.73
CA GLN A 105 -8.37 8.85 -19.87
C GLN A 105 -9.84 8.64 -20.27
N SER A 106 -10.71 8.40 -19.30
CA SER A 106 -12.14 8.20 -19.55
C SER A 106 -12.79 9.47 -20.11
N MET A 107 -12.43 10.65 -19.60
CA MET A 107 -12.91 11.94 -20.07
C MET A 107 -12.41 12.24 -21.48
N ALA A 108 -11.14 11.97 -21.78
CA ALA A 108 -10.57 12.15 -23.11
C ALA A 108 -11.29 11.25 -24.12
N HIS A 109 -11.56 9.99 -23.76
CA HIS A 109 -12.31 9.07 -24.61
C HIS A 109 -13.72 9.59 -24.90
N ARG A 110 -14.45 10.06 -23.88
CA ARG A 110 -15.79 10.63 -24.06
C ARG A 110 -15.79 11.91 -24.88
N LYS A 111 -14.79 12.79 -24.68
CA LYS A 111 -14.62 14.00 -25.51
C LYS A 111 -14.40 13.66 -26.97
N HIS A 112 -13.59 12.63 -27.24
CA HIS A 112 -13.39 12.12 -28.60
C HIS A 112 -14.70 11.57 -29.19
N GLU A 113 -15.40 10.69 -28.47
CA GLU A 113 -16.71 10.14 -28.91
C GLU A 113 -17.71 11.26 -29.23
N MET A 114 -17.80 12.28 -28.36
CA MET A 114 -18.71 13.41 -28.54
C MET A 114 -18.33 14.30 -29.73
N ASN A 115 -17.03 14.54 -29.93
CA ASN A 115 -16.55 15.32 -31.06
C ASN A 115 -16.84 14.62 -32.39
N GLU A 116 -16.55 13.31 -32.47
CA GLU A 116 -16.85 12.49 -33.64
C GLU A 116 -18.34 12.53 -33.99
N TRP A 117 -19.21 12.38 -32.98
CA TRP A 117 -20.64 12.44 -33.16
C TRP A 117 -21.12 13.82 -33.65
N SER A 118 -20.60 14.91 -33.05
CA SER A 118 -20.98 16.28 -33.42
C SER A 118 -20.57 16.62 -34.85
N VAL A 119 -19.33 16.29 -35.24
CA VAL A 119 -18.81 16.54 -36.58
C VAL A 119 -19.58 15.73 -37.62
N GLY A 120 -19.80 14.44 -37.34
CA GLY A 120 -20.57 13.57 -38.20
C GLY A 120 -21.99 14.08 -38.44
N ASN A 121 -22.71 14.45 -37.38
CA ASN A 121 -24.08 14.94 -37.48
C ASN A 121 -24.18 16.24 -38.28
N LYS A 122 -23.20 17.15 -38.13
CA LYS A 122 -23.13 18.37 -38.93
C LYS A 122 -22.89 18.09 -40.40
N ASN A 123 -22.00 17.16 -40.73
CA ASN A 123 -21.73 16.76 -42.12
C ASN A 123 -22.95 16.12 -42.79
N ASP A 124 -23.68 15.27 -42.07
CA ASP A 124 -24.92 14.65 -42.56
C ASP A 124 -26.01 15.70 -42.84
N THR A 125 -26.19 16.62 -41.90
CA THR A 125 -27.14 17.73 -42.02
C THR A 125 -26.78 18.64 -43.19
N LEU A 126 -25.48 18.98 -43.33
CA LEU A 126 -24.96 19.78 -44.43
C LEU A 126 -25.22 19.10 -45.78
N PHE A 127 -25.00 17.79 -45.88
CA PHE A 127 -25.29 17.03 -47.10
C PHE A 127 -26.77 17.13 -47.48
N VAL A 128 -27.70 16.93 -46.55
CA VAL A 128 -29.16 17.02 -46.82
C VAL A 128 -29.57 18.44 -47.25
N PHE A 129 -29.04 19.48 -46.61
CA PHE A 129 -29.33 20.85 -47.03
C PHE A 129 -28.71 21.19 -48.39
N SER A 130 -27.51 20.70 -48.68
CA SER A 130 -26.87 20.91 -49.98
C SER A 130 -27.63 20.22 -51.12
N SER A 131 -28.13 19.00 -50.89
CA SER A 131 -28.93 18.28 -51.89
C SER A 131 -30.31 18.91 -52.08
N LEU A 132 -30.93 19.42 -51.01
CA LEU A 132 -32.16 20.21 -51.08
C LEU A 132 -31.94 21.48 -51.93
N PHE A 133 -30.84 22.21 -51.68
CA PHE A 133 -30.52 23.42 -52.43
C PHE A 133 -30.33 23.13 -53.93
N ILE A 134 -29.54 22.10 -54.28
CA ILE A 134 -29.32 21.70 -55.67
C ILE A 134 -30.65 21.34 -56.35
N MET A 135 -31.53 20.61 -55.67
CA MET A 135 -32.85 20.23 -56.19
C MET A 135 -33.74 21.46 -56.43
N LEU A 136 -33.81 22.39 -55.48
CA LEU A 136 -34.60 23.61 -55.60
C LEU A 136 -34.07 24.52 -56.72
N SER A 137 -32.75 24.70 -56.83
CA SER A 137 -32.13 25.46 -57.91
C SER A 137 -32.40 24.82 -59.27
N GLY A 138 -32.31 23.48 -59.37
CA GLY A 138 -32.63 22.73 -60.60
C GLY A 138 -34.10 22.87 -61.01
N LEU A 139 -35.03 22.72 -60.06
CA LEU A 139 -36.46 22.91 -60.32
C LEU A 139 -36.79 24.36 -60.72
N LEU A 140 -36.18 25.35 -60.08
CA LEU A 140 -36.39 26.76 -60.42
C LEU A 140 -35.92 27.01 -61.86
N PHE A 141 -34.73 26.53 -62.23
CA PHE A 141 -34.19 26.65 -63.58
C PHE A 141 -35.14 26.03 -64.64
N ILE A 142 -35.60 24.80 -64.42
CA ILE A 142 -36.53 24.10 -65.32
C ILE A 142 -37.88 24.85 -65.39
N THR A 143 -38.35 25.42 -64.28
CA THR A 143 -39.60 26.19 -64.23
C THR A 143 -39.51 27.51 -64.98
N VAL A 144 -38.37 28.20 -64.93
CA VAL A 144 -38.11 29.41 -65.72
C VAL A 144 -38.09 29.10 -67.22
N LEU A 145 -37.41 28.02 -67.63
CA LEU A 145 -37.39 27.58 -69.02
C LEU A 145 -38.79 27.22 -69.55
N TRP A 146 -39.63 26.62 -68.71
CA TRP A 146 -41.03 26.38 -69.04
C TRP A 146 -41.82 27.70 -69.19
N ARG A 147 -41.62 28.67 -68.29
CA ARG A 147 -42.26 30.00 -68.39
C ARG A 147 -41.85 30.78 -69.63
N MET A 148 -40.62 30.60 -70.09
CA MET A 148 -40.13 31.15 -71.35
C MET A 148 -40.65 30.42 -72.59
N SER A 149 -41.53 29.42 -72.43
CA SER A 149 -42.08 28.57 -73.50
C SER A 149 -41.02 27.81 -74.30
N MET A 150 -39.80 27.66 -73.76
CA MET A 150 -38.73 26.88 -74.38
C MET A 150 -38.91 25.37 -74.14
N LEU A 151 -39.65 25.00 -73.09
CA LEU A 151 -39.99 23.62 -72.73
C LEU A 151 -41.49 23.40 -72.76
N SER A 152 -41.94 22.24 -73.26
CA SER A 152 -43.33 21.83 -73.15
C SER A 152 -43.68 21.43 -71.70
N SER A 153 -44.96 21.54 -71.34
CA SER A 153 -45.44 21.14 -70.00
C SER A 153 -45.17 19.65 -69.69
N SER A 154 -45.18 18.78 -70.72
CA SER A 154 -44.84 17.36 -70.57
C SER A 154 -43.37 17.15 -70.20
N LEU A 155 -42.46 17.93 -70.79
CA LEU A 155 -41.02 17.85 -70.54
C LEU A 155 -40.65 18.41 -69.16
N TRP A 156 -41.36 19.44 -68.70
CA TRP A 156 -41.24 19.94 -67.32
C TRP A 156 -41.58 18.86 -66.29
N VAL A 157 -42.70 18.16 -66.45
CA VAL A 157 -43.08 17.05 -65.54
C VAL A 157 -42.06 15.90 -65.63
N ALA A 158 -41.67 15.53 -66.85
CA ALA A 158 -40.76 14.42 -67.09
C ALA A 158 -39.37 14.62 -66.44
N LEU A 159 -38.90 15.87 -66.31
CA LEU A 159 -37.61 16.19 -65.66
C LEU A 159 -37.77 16.55 -64.17
N GLY A 160 -38.85 17.24 -63.80
CA GLY A 160 -39.08 17.68 -62.42
C GLY A 160 -39.49 16.54 -61.48
N ALA A 161 -40.38 15.64 -61.92
CA ALA A 161 -40.84 14.53 -61.11
C ALA A 161 -39.71 13.57 -60.66
N PRO A 162 -38.79 13.10 -61.53
CA PRO A 162 -37.69 12.24 -61.10
C PRO A 162 -36.69 12.97 -60.19
N MET A 163 -36.44 14.27 -60.37
CA MET A 163 -35.59 15.05 -59.45
C MET A 163 -36.14 15.03 -58.02
N ILE A 164 -37.43 15.24 -57.85
CA ILE A 164 -38.09 15.19 -56.54
C ILE A 164 -38.03 13.78 -55.97
N LEU A 165 -38.30 12.76 -56.79
CA LEU A 165 -38.26 11.36 -56.37
C LEU A 165 -36.87 10.95 -55.88
N ILE A 166 -35.81 11.33 -56.59
CA ILE A 166 -34.42 11.06 -56.19
C ILE A 166 -34.12 11.71 -54.83
N PHE A 167 -34.51 12.96 -54.64
CA PHE A 167 -34.32 13.64 -53.36
C PHE A 167 -35.04 12.93 -52.21
N VAL A 168 -36.30 12.53 -52.41
CA VAL A 168 -37.07 11.76 -51.42
C VAL A 168 -36.38 10.43 -51.09
N LEU A 169 -35.88 9.70 -52.08
CA LEU A 169 -35.14 8.46 -51.85
C LEU A 169 -33.86 8.68 -51.04
N ILE A 170 -33.12 9.76 -51.31
CA ILE A 170 -31.92 10.13 -50.53
C ILE A 170 -32.28 10.37 -49.06
N VAL A 171 -33.34 11.12 -48.79
CA VAL A 171 -33.79 11.42 -47.42
C VAL A 171 -34.24 10.14 -46.70
N ILE A 172 -35.03 9.29 -47.35
CA ILE A 172 -35.50 8.02 -46.78
C ILE A 172 -34.31 7.11 -46.46
N ASN A 173 -33.37 6.94 -47.39
CA ASN A 173 -32.19 6.10 -47.18
C ASN A 173 -31.36 6.62 -46.00
N ARG A 174 -31.12 7.93 -45.92
CA ARG A 174 -30.36 8.55 -44.83
C ARG A 174 -31.07 8.45 -43.49
N ALA A 175 -32.40 8.59 -43.47
CA ALA A 175 -33.23 8.42 -42.28
C ALA A 175 -33.16 6.98 -41.77
N GLN A 176 -33.35 5.98 -42.65
CA GLN A 176 -33.21 4.57 -42.29
C GLN A 176 -31.80 4.22 -41.80
N TYR A 177 -30.76 4.75 -42.44
CA TYR A 177 -29.39 4.56 -41.99
C TYR A 177 -29.18 5.08 -40.56
N THR A 178 -29.71 6.27 -40.27
CA THR A 178 -29.60 6.93 -38.97
C THR A 178 -30.37 6.20 -37.87
N ASP A 179 -31.58 5.73 -38.15
CA ASP A 179 -32.46 5.16 -37.13
C ASP A 179 -32.26 3.67 -36.88
N ILE A 180 -31.90 2.90 -37.91
CA ILE A 180 -31.92 1.43 -37.88
C ILE A 180 -30.51 0.83 -37.93
N LEU A 181 -29.63 1.33 -38.80
CA LEU A 181 -28.36 0.67 -39.11
C LEU A 181 -27.17 1.25 -38.32
N ARG A 182 -27.19 2.55 -38.01
CA ARG A 182 -26.09 3.24 -37.34
C ARG A 182 -26.16 3.07 -35.82
N ASN A 183 -25.01 2.87 -35.19
CA ASN A 183 -24.93 2.84 -33.73
C ASN A 183 -25.26 4.23 -33.16
N LYS A 184 -26.19 4.29 -32.21
CA LYS A 184 -26.60 5.58 -31.60
C LYS A 184 -25.49 6.24 -30.79
N ARG A 185 -24.53 5.44 -30.28
CA ARG A 185 -23.40 5.91 -29.47
C ARG A 185 -22.16 6.24 -30.31
N TYR A 186 -21.86 5.43 -31.32
CA TYR A 186 -20.64 5.56 -32.13
C TYR A 186 -20.98 5.96 -33.56
N TRP A 187 -20.44 7.07 -34.02
CA TRP A 187 -20.75 7.60 -35.35
C TRP A 187 -20.18 6.72 -36.48
N ASN A 188 -18.93 6.28 -36.36
CA ASN A 188 -18.25 5.43 -37.35
C ASN A 188 -18.57 3.93 -37.22
N LYS A 189 -19.51 3.51 -36.38
CA LYS A 189 -19.85 2.08 -36.22
C LYS A 189 -21.28 1.79 -36.66
N GLN A 190 -21.42 0.74 -37.44
CA GLN A 190 -22.72 0.12 -37.71
C GLN A 190 -23.08 -0.82 -36.56
N ILE A 191 -24.37 -0.97 -36.28
CA ILE A 191 -24.85 -1.95 -35.30
C ILE A 191 -24.76 -3.32 -35.96
N PHE A 192 -23.70 -4.07 -35.64
CA PHE A 192 -23.61 -5.51 -35.97
C PHE A 192 -24.33 -6.40 -34.95
N GLU A 193 -25.02 -5.82 -33.97
CA GLU A 193 -25.67 -6.56 -32.87
C GLU A 193 -27.18 -6.79 -33.09
N GLY A 194 -27.69 -6.53 -34.30
CA GLY A 194 -29.07 -6.82 -34.70
C GLY A 194 -29.22 -8.16 -35.44
N LYS A 195 -30.38 -8.35 -36.09
CA LYS A 195 -30.87 -9.55 -36.82
C LYS A 195 -29.88 -10.26 -37.77
N TYR A 196 -28.72 -9.67 -38.07
CA TYR A 196 -27.66 -10.20 -38.93
C TYR A 196 -26.44 -10.76 -38.19
N GLY A 197 -26.53 -10.91 -36.85
CA GLY A 197 -25.57 -11.67 -36.06
C GLY A 197 -24.24 -10.94 -35.84
N LYS A 198 -23.69 -11.13 -34.64
CA LYS A 198 -22.28 -10.84 -34.39
C LYS A 198 -21.46 -11.63 -35.41
N VAL A 199 -20.49 -10.99 -36.06
CA VAL A 199 -19.49 -11.72 -36.86
C VAL A 199 -18.95 -12.83 -35.96
N PRO A 200 -19.03 -14.10 -36.36
CA PRO A 200 -18.49 -15.18 -35.55
C PRO A 200 -16.99 -14.93 -35.42
N LEU A 201 -16.58 -14.50 -34.23
CA LEU A 201 -15.17 -14.40 -33.90
C LEU A 201 -14.63 -15.83 -33.99
N PRO A 202 -13.56 -16.09 -34.77
CA PRO A 202 -12.89 -17.37 -34.68
C PRO A 202 -12.49 -17.58 -33.22
N LEU A 203 -12.84 -18.74 -32.68
CA LEU A 203 -12.37 -19.18 -31.36
C LEU A 203 -10.85 -19.20 -31.41
N CYS A 204 -10.21 -18.14 -30.92
CA CYS A 204 -8.77 -18.07 -30.73
C CYS A 204 -8.46 -18.50 -29.29
N PRO A 205 -8.18 -19.80 -29.03
CA PRO A 205 -7.88 -20.29 -27.68
C PRO A 205 -6.67 -19.61 -27.04
N ASP A 206 -5.75 -19.04 -27.84
CA ASP A 206 -4.53 -18.40 -27.34
C ASP A 206 -4.76 -17.06 -26.64
N LEU A 207 -5.82 -16.31 -27.00
CA LEU A 207 -6.08 -15.00 -26.38
C LEU A 207 -6.69 -15.15 -24.98
N THR A 208 -7.58 -16.11 -24.80
CA THR A 208 -8.16 -16.46 -23.50
C THR A 208 -7.12 -17.03 -22.54
N ASN A 209 -6.19 -17.85 -23.04
CA ASN A 209 -5.07 -18.37 -22.26
C ASN A 209 -4.06 -17.26 -21.92
N GLY A 210 -3.81 -16.32 -22.83
CA GLY A 210 -2.95 -15.16 -22.57
C GLY A 210 -3.49 -14.23 -21.48
N ILE A 211 -4.81 -13.99 -21.47
CA ILE A 211 -5.44 -13.15 -20.43
C ILE A 211 -5.49 -13.88 -19.08
N SER A 212 -5.79 -15.18 -19.05
CA SER A 212 -5.76 -15.95 -17.79
C SER A 212 -4.35 -16.05 -17.20
N ASN A 213 -3.33 -16.19 -18.06
CA ASN A 213 -1.93 -16.25 -17.63
C ASN A 213 -1.44 -14.88 -17.15
N ALA A 214 -1.80 -13.78 -17.84
CA ALA A 214 -1.45 -12.43 -17.40
C ALA A 214 -2.10 -12.04 -16.06
N VAL A 215 -3.36 -12.47 -15.82
CA VAL A 215 -4.03 -12.27 -14.52
C VAL A 215 -3.39 -13.15 -13.43
N GLY A 216 -3.01 -14.38 -13.76
CA GLY A 216 -2.27 -15.27 -12.86
C GLY A 216 -0.88 -14.74 -12.48
N ASP A 217 -0.15 -14.18 -13.44
CA ASP A 217 1.18 -13.59 -13.23
C ASP A 217 1.12 -12.31 -12.41
N LEU A 218 0.08 -11.48 -12.61
CA LEU A 218 -0.17 -10.29 -11.79
C LEU A 218 -0.51 -10.66 -10.34
N GLN A 219 -1.36 -11.66 -10.15
CA GLN A 219 -1.72 -12.15 -8.81
C GLN A 219 -0.52 -12.78 -8.10
N SER A 220 0.27 -13.59 -8.81
CA SER A 220 1.52 -14.18 -8.34
C SER A 220 2.53 -13.10 -7.91
N SER A 221 2.72 -12.06 -8.72
CA SER A 221 3.66 -10.95 -8.45
C SER A 221 3.23 -10.10 -7.25
N ILE A 222 1.93 -9.86 -7.08
CA ILE A 222 1.38 -9.16 -5.91
C ILE A 222 1.57 -10.03 -4.66
N GLN A 223 1.33 -11.33 -4.76
CA GLN A 223 1.45 -12.25 -3.63
C GLN A 223 2.91 -12.50 -3.23
N SER A 224 3.85 -12.53 -4.19
CA SER A 224 5.29 -12.53 -3.93
C SER A 224 5.77 -11.21 -3.33
N GLY A 225 5.22 -10.07 -3.75
CA GLY A 225 5.52 -8.75 -3.17
C GLY A 225 5.05 -8.63 -1.72
N ILE A 226 3.85 -9.13 -1.42
CA ILE A 226 3.28 -9.15 -0.06
C ILE A 226 4.05 -10.11 0.84
N THR A 227 4.41 -11.30 0.36
CA THR A 227 5.21 -12.27 1.14
C THR A 227 6.65 -11.80 1.36
N SER A 228 7.25 -11.11 0.38
CA SER A 228 8.58 -10.48 0.54
C SER A 228 8.55 -9.32 1.53
N ALA A 229 7.49 -8.50 1.51
CA ALA A 229 7.29 -7.42 2.49
C ALA A 229 7.00 -7.97 3.90
N ALA A 230 6.21 -9.05 3.99
CA ALA A 230 5.92 -9.73 5.25
C ALA A 230 7.15 -10.46 5.81
N GLN A 231 8.00 -11.05 4.96
CA GLN A 231 9.30 -11.60 5.36
C GLN A 231 10.27 -10.50 5.79
N GLY A 232 10.32 -9.36 5.09
CA GLY A 232 11.11 -8.21 5.52
C GLY A 232 10.68 -7.67 6.89
N LEU A 233 9.38 -7.63 7.18
CA LEU A 233 8.84 -7.26 8.49
C LEU A 233 9.05 -8.34 9.56
N ALA A 234 8.93 -9.62 9.20
CA ALA A 234 9.21 -10.75 10.08
C ALA A 234 10.71 -10.81 10.45
N ASP A 235 11.60 -10.52 9.51
CA ASP A 235 13.04 -10.46 9.73
C ASP A 235 13.41 -9.23 10.54
N ALA A 236 12.82 -8.06 10.28
CA ALA A 236 13.03 -6.86 11.09
C ALA A 236 12.53 -7.04 12.55
N SER A 237 11.38 -7.70 12.73
CA SER A 237 10.85 -8.03 14.07
C SER A 237 11.62 -9.14 14.76
N ALA A 238 12.13 -10.15 14.02
CA ALA A 238 13.02 -11.18 14.55
C ALA A 238 14.39 -10.61 14.93
N VAL A 239 14.92 -9.65 14.18
CA VAL A 239 16.15 -8.92 14.52
C VAL A 239 15.93 -8.06 15.77
N ALA A 240 14.78 -7.38 15.89
CA ALA A 240 14.43 -6.64 17.10
C ALA A 240 14.25 -7.55 18.33
N ALA A 241 13.62 -8.72 18.17
CA ALA A 241 13.45 -9.72 19.23
C ALA A 241 14.77 -10.41 19.63
N ARG A 242 15.68 -10.63 18.68
CA ARG A 242 17.04 -11.13 18.95
C ARG A 242 17.90 -10.07 19.63
N ALA A 243 17.77 -8.80 19.25
CA ALA A 243 18.46 -7.71 19.91
C ALA A 243 17.98 -7.51 21.36
N SER A 244 16.67 -7.60 21.62
CA SER A 244 16.11 -7.48 22.97
C SER A 244 16.46 -8.68 23.86
N SER A 245 16.42 -9.91 23.33
CA SER A 245 16.84 -11.12 24.07
C SER A 245 18.36 -11.19 24.30
N ALA A 246 19.19 -10.73 23.36
CA ALA A 246 20.64 -10.61 23.56
C ALA A 246 20.97 -9.56 24.64
N MET A 247 20.24 -8.45 24.67
CA MET A 247 20.38 -7.43 25.69
C MET A 247 19.96 -7.97 27.06
N ALA A 248 18.83 -8.67 27.16
CA ALA A 248 18.38 -9.35 28.37
C ALA A 248 19.39 -10.38 28.89
N ASN A 249 20.00 -11.18 28.01
CA ASN A 249 21.03 -12.15 28.37
C ASN A 249 22.35 -11.50 28.80
N SER A 250 22.75 -10.37 28.20
CA SER A 250 23.92 -9.60 28.64
C SER A 250 23.71 -9.00 30.04
N VAL A 251 22.49 -8.54 30.33
CA VAL A 251 22.11 -8.03 31.64
C VAL A 251 22.16 -9.16 32.66
N ALA A 252 21.54 -10.31 32.37
CA ALA A 252 21.58 -11.49 33.25
C ALA A 252 23.01 -11.99 33.54
N LYS A 253 23.90 -12.02 32.54
CA LYS A 253 25.32 -12.38 32.73
C LYS A 253 26.09 -11.39 33.60
N ASN A 254 25.88 -10.09 33.41
CA ASN A 254 26.53 -9.05 34.21
C ASN A 254 25.98 -9.02 35.65
N THR A 255 24.71 -9.37 35.85
CA THR A 255 24.13 -9.52 37.20
C THR A 255 24.68 -10.76 37.91
N ALA A 256 24.97 -11.84 37.18
CA ALA A 256 25.57 -13.06 37.72
C ALA A 256 27.07 -12.93 38.01
N SER A 257 27.84 -12.19 37.20
CA SER A 257 29.28 -11.98 37.47
C SER A 257 29.52 -11.06 38.67
N ASN A 258 28.60 -10.13 38.94
CA ASN A 258 28.64 -9.26 40.11
C ASN A 258 28.05 -9.91 41.38
N ALA A 259 27.65 -11.18 41.30
CA ALA A 259 27.19 -11.99 42.43
C ALA A 259 28.17 -13.14 42.76
N ALA A 260 29.33 -13.20 42.10
CA ALA A 260 30.39 -14.13 42.48
C ALA A 260 31.06 -13.63 43.77
N PRO A 261 31.13 -14.46 44.84
CA PRO A 261 31.71 -14.05 46.10
C PRO A 261 33.22 -13.92 45.97
N ALA A 262 33.75 -12.78 46.38
CA ALA A 262 35.14 -12.63 46.81
C ALA A 262 35.19 -12.82 48.33
#